data_AF-A0A497KJ90-F1
#
_entry.id   AF-A0A497KJ90-F1
#
_cell.length_a   1.000
_cell.length_b   1.000
_cell.length_c   1.000
_cell.angle_alpha   90.00
_cell.angle_beta   90.00
_cell.angle_gamma   90.00
#
_symmetry.space_group_name_H-M   'P 1'
#
loop_
_entity.id
_entity.type
_entity.pdbx_description
1 polymer ?
#
loop_
_entity_poly.entity_id
_entity_poly.type
_entity_poly.pdbx_seq_one_letter_code
_entity_poly.pdbx_strand_id
1 'polypeptide(L)'
;MNETDKAWLAALIDGEGSIGIGHQVHLVENQKRSTFFPYISISNLNRPILEKAKELFQSGCITEAKGVYTFITKKQQSIYKVLKDIKPYLIIKKDHANLLLEYLEFNMINFGAPQGETHKEYYIKMRKLNLKRGQKLKLPKFYLQKQTRGLWISKEELERLYLQEELSLREIAQKLNVSKVSVWRALKRFNIKTRPKSKDTRSKSTYRAWTKEEDEFLRNNYTKMTDREIAQALNRTISSVFGRRWVLGLRK
;
A
#
# COMPACT_ATOMS: atom_id res chain seq x y z
N MET A 1 23.80 18.20 -28.26
CA MET A 1 23.03 19.43 -28.01
C MET A 1 24.04 20.53 -27.69
N ASN A 2 23.91 21.73 -28.26
CA ASN A 2 24.82 22.84 -27.94
C ASN A 2 24.43 23.47 -26.58
N GLU A 3 25.26 24.36 -26.02
CA GLU A 3 25.00 24.95 -24.69
C GLU A 3 23.73 25.80 -24.64
N THR A 4 23.43 26.55 -25.72
CA THR A 4 22.20 27.36 -25.77
C THR A 4 20.94 26.52 -25.76
N ASP A 5 20.93 25.39 -26.47
CA ASP A 5 19.81 24.44 -26.47
C ASP A 5 19.66 23.75 -25.11
N LYS A 6 20.77 23.43 -24.43
CA LYS A 6 20.73 22.84 -23.09
C LYS A 6 20.10 23.79 -22.09
N ALA A 7 20.58 25.04 -22.04
CA ALA A 7 20.06 26.07 -21.14
C ALA A 7 18.60 26.42 -21.46
N TRP A 8 18.27 26.56 -22.74
CA TRP A 8 16.90 26.82 -23.22
C TRP A 8 15.94 25.70 -22.80
N LEU A 9 16.30 24.44 -23.04
CA LEU A 9 15.45 23.30 -22.71
C LEU A 9 15.31 23.13 -21.20
N ALA A 10 16.37 23.38 -20.43
CA ALA A 10 16.32 23.36 -18.97
C ALA A 10 15.33 24.41 -18.43
N ALA A 11 15.41 25.66 -18.91
CA ALA A 11 14.51 26.73 -18.51
C ALA A 11 13.05 26.41 -18.87
N LEU A 12 12.81 25.90 -20.09
CA LEU A 12 11.48 25.47 -20.52
C LEU A 12 10.91 24.35 -19.65
N ILE A 13 11.74 23.35 -19.32
CA ILE A 13 11.34 22.23 -18.45
C ILE A 13 11.07 22.72 -17.03
N ASP A 14 11.85 23.64 -16.48
CA ASP A 14 11.61 24.19 -15.15
C ASP A 14 10.30 24.98 -15.06
N GLY A 15 9.98 25.77 -16.09
CA GLY A 15 8.78 26.61 -16.14
C GLY A 15 7.50 25.83 -16.46
N GLU A 16 7.52 25.02 -17.52
CA GLU A 16 6.32 24.40 -18.09
C GLU A 16 6.37 22.87 -18.14
N GLY A 17 7.49 22.30 -17.69
CA GLY A 17 7.73 20.88 -17.75
C GLY A 17 7.29 20.09 -16.51
N SER A 18 7.23 18.78 -16.69
CA SER A 18 7.12 17.80 -15.62
C SER A 18 8.15 16.69 -15.84
N ILE A 19 8.92 16.40 -14.81
CA ILE A 19 9.84 15.26 -14.73
C ILE A 19 9.21 14.26 -13.77
N GLY A 20 9.02 13.02 -14.21
CA GLY A 20 8.33 12.06 -13.36
C GLY A 20 8.48 10.60 -13.72
N ILE A 21 7.88 9.78 -12.87
CA ILE A 21 7.69 8.35 -13.04
C ILE A 21 6.19 8.12 -13.08
N GLY A 22 5.70 7.62 -14.20
CA GLY A 22 4.33 7.19 -14.39
C GLY A 22 4.11 5.78 -13.88
N HIS A 23 2.86 5.46 -13.62
CA HIS A 23 2.43 4.14 -13.19
C HIS A 23 1.15 3.77 -13.94
N GLN A 24 1.13 2.57 -14.50
CA GLN A 24 -0.03 1.97 -15.15
C GLN A 24 -0.26 0.57 -14.60
N VAL A 25 -1.53 0.16 -14.54
CA VAL A 25 -1.93 -1.19 -14.15
C VAL A 25 -2.55 -1.85 -15.37
N HIS A 26 -2.05 -3.03 -15.72
CA HIS A 26 -2.51 -3.82 -16.85
C HIS A 26 -2.95 -5.20 -16.36
N LEU A 27 -3.90 -5.82 -17.05
CA LEU A 27 -4.31 -7.20 -16.79
C LEU A 27 -3.50 -8.13 -17.70
N VAL A 28 -2.81 -9.10 -17.10
CA VAL A 28 -2.08 -10.15 -17.80
C VAL A 28 -2.53 -11.47 -17.19
N GLU A 29 -3.15 -12.35 -17.98
CA GLU A 29 -3.64 -13.67 -17.52
C GLU A 29 -4.53 -13.56 -16.27
N ASN A 30 -5.48 -12.61 -16.27
CA ASN A 30 -6.34 -12.27 -15.13
C ASN A 30 -5.61 -11.78 -13.85
N GLN A 31 -4.30 -11.55 -13.91
CA GLN A 31 -3.53 -10.96 -12.83
C GLN A 31 -3.22 -9.49 -13.12
N LYS A 32 -3.38 -8.63 -12.11
CA LYS A 32 -3.02 -7.20 -12.21
C LYS A 32 -1.51 -7.06 -12.11
N ARG A 33 -0.88 -6.53 -13.16
CA ARG A 33 0.54 -6.16 -13.17
C ARG A 33 0.70 -4.64 -13.18
N SER A 34 1.65 -4.14 -12.41
CA SER A 34 2.00 -2.73 -12.37
C SER A 34 3.24 -2.47 -13.19
N THR A 35 3.18 -1.47 -14.07
CA THR A 35 4.30 -1.00 -14.87
C THR A 35 4.58 0.44 -14.53
N PHE A 36 5.85 0.72 -14.22
CA PHE A 36 6.39 2.04 -14.00
C PHE A 36 7.22 2.44 -15.23
N PHE A 37 7.12 3.71 -15.60
CA PHE A 37 7.84 4.24 -16.76
C PHE A 37 8.28 5.67 -16.49
N PRO A 38 9.47 6.07 -16.95
CA PRO A 38 9.90 7.46 -16.85
C PRO A 38 9.10 8.30 -17.83
N TYR A 39 8.91 9.58 -17.53
CA TYR A 39 8.42 10.54 -18.50
C TYR A 39 8.99 11.93 -18.26
N ILE A 40 9.13 12.67 -19.36
CA ILE A 40 9.24 14.12 -19.37
C ILE A 40 8.11 14.65 -20.25
N SER A 41 7.38 15.65 -19.76
CA SER A 41 6.34 16.33 -20.53
C SER A 41 6.50 17.84 -20.46
N ILE A 42 6.10 18.55 -21.50
CA ILE A 42 6.07 20.02 -21.56
C ILE A 42 4.72 20.41 -22.18
N SER A 43 3.97 21.29 -21.51
CA SER A 43 2.67 21.76 -22.00
C SER A 43 2.72 23.25 -22.29
N ASN A 44 2.34 23.66 -23.50
CA ASN A 44 2.38 25.04 -23.95
C ASN A 44 1.24 25.32 -24.95
N LEU A 45 0.86 26.59 -25.10
CA LEU A 45 -0.04 27.05 -26.16
C LEU A 45 0.68 27.13 -27.53
N ASN A 46 2.00 27.25 -27.53
CA ASN A 46 2.82 27.38 -28.73
C ASN A 46 3.42 26.04 -29.15
N ARG A 47 2.83 25.41 -30.18
CA ARG A 47 3.32 24.15 -30.73
C ARG A 47 4.78 24.17 -31.25
N PRO A 48 5.30 25.25 -31.90
CA PRO A 48 6.68 25.25 -32.42
C PRO A 48 7.76 25.01 -31.35
N ILE A 49 7.55 25.54 -30.13
CA ILE A 49 8.43 25.32 -28.99
C ILE A 49 8.51 23.82 -28.63
N LEU A 50 7.37 23.12 -28.73
CA LEU A 50 7.29 21.70 -28.44
C LEU A 50 7.90 20.83 -29.55
N GLU A 51 7.78 21.23 -30.81
CA GLU A 51 8.47 20.55 -31.92
C GLU A 51 9.98 20.66 -31.77
N LYS A 52 10.52 21.84 -31.42
CA LYS A 52 11.95 21.98 -31.08
C LYS A 52 12.35 21.06 -29.92
N ALA A 53 11.56 20.99 -28.85
CA ALA A 53 11.84 20.06 -27.75
C ALA A 53 11.85 18.60 -28.23
N LYS A 54 10.88 18.19 -29.04
CA LYS A 54 10.79 16.84 -29.61
C LYS A 54 11.99 16.49 -30.50
N GLU A 55 12.48 17.44 -31.31
CA GLU A 55 13.70 17.29 -32.10
C GLU A 55 14.93 17.05 -31.21
N LEU A 56 15.08 17.84 -30.13
CA LEU A 56 16.17 17.68 -29.16
C LEU A 56 16.13 16.33 -28.44
N PHE A 57 14.94 15.84 -28.10
CA PHE A 57 14.77 14.50 -27.54
C PHE A 57 14.93 13.39 -28.58
N GLN A 58 14.73 13.65 -29.87
CA GLN A 58 14.67 12.63 -30.93
C GLN A 58 13.65 11.51 -30.60
N SER A 59 12.61 11.86 -29.83
CA SER A 59 11.58 10.94 -29.39
C SER A 59 10.38 11.68 -28.81
N GLY A 60 9.27 10.97 -28.62
CA GLY A 60 8.06 11.49 -28.02
C GLY A 60 7.02 11.92 -29.05
N CYS A 61 5.85 12.30 -28.54
CA CYS A 61 4.72 12.76 -29.33
C CYS A 61 4.19 14.08 -28.78
N ILE A 62 3.47 14.80 -29.63
CA ILE A 62 2.76 16.03 -29.26
C ILE A 62 1.27 15.74 -29.45
N THR A 63 0.49 16.00 -28.41
CA THR A 63 -0.97 15.86 -28.41
C THR A 63 -1.61 17.20 -28.08
N GLU A 64 -2.83 17.44 -28.58
CA GLU A 64 -3.60 18.64 -28.25
C GLU A 64 -4.85 18.27 -27.45
N ALA A 65 -5.16 19.04 -26.41
CA ALA A 65 -6.44 18.99 -25.72
C ALA A 65 -6.87 20.39 -25.30
N LYS A 66 -8.09 20.80 -25.67
CA LYS A 66 -8.69 22.10 -25.31
C LYS A 66 -7.78 23.29 -25.63
N GLY A 67 -7.13 23.28 -26.80
CA GLY A 67 -6.22 24.35 -27.25
C GLY A 67 -4.86 24.39 -26.55
N VAL A 68 -4.52 23.39 -25.73
CA VAL A 68 -3.20 23.24 -25.11
C VAL A 68 -2.47 22.07 -25.74
N TYR A 69 -1.26 22.32 -26.24
CA TYR A 69 -0.39 21.27 -26.77
C TYR A 69 0.48 20.71 -25.64
N THR A 70 0.72 19.40 -25.67
CA THR A 70 1.61 18.72 -24.72
C THR A 70 2.55 17.81 -25.46
N PHE A 71 3.85 18.10 -25.36
CA PHE A 71 4.91 17.15 -25.69
C PHE A 71 5.07 16.16 -24.54
N ILE A 72 5.21 14.88 -24.85
CA ILE A 72 5.59 13.86 -23.88
C ILE A 72 6.52 12.83 -24.52
N THR A 73 7.60 12.49 -23.80
CA THR A 73 8.43 11.33 -24.11
C THR A 73 8.51 10.39 -22.92
N LYS A 74 8.55 9.09 -23.22
CA LYS A 74 8.73 7.99 -22.26
C LYS A 74 9.95 7.11 -22.60
N LYS A 75 10.70 7.47 -23.65
CA LYS A 75 11.78 6.65 -24.18
C LYS A 75 13.01 6.79 -23.27
N GLN A 76 13.31 5.74 -22.50
CA GLN A 76 14.32 5.77 -21.43
C GLN A 76 15.69 6.28 -21.91
N GLN A 77 16.19 5.77 -23.04
CA GLN A 77 17.50 6.15 -23.57
C GLN A 77 17.57 7.63 -23.98
N SER A 78 16.50 8.14 -24.60
CA SER A 78 16.40 9.54 -25.01
C SER A 78 16.34 10.46 -23.78
N ILE A 79 15.50 10.11 -22.80
CA ILE A 79 15.40 10.85 -21.53
C ILE A 79 16.75 10.87 -20.83
N TYR A 80 17.41 9.71 -20.67
CA TYR A 80 18.70 9.63 -19.99
C TYR A 80 19.75 10.55 -20.64
N LYS A 81 19.88 10.49 -21.97
CA LYS A 81 20.83 11.32 -22.73
C LYS A 81 20.57 12.82 -22.53
N VAL A 82 19.33 13.27 -22.79
CA VAL A 82 18.98 14.69 -22.69
C VAL A 82 19.04 15.19 -21.26
N LEU A 83 18.50 14.42 -20.32
CA LEU A 83 18.43 14.83 -18.92
C LEU A 83 19.82 14.97 -18.29
N LYS A 84 20.77 14.10 -18.66
CA LYS A 84 22.17 14.23 -18.25
C LYS A 84 22.81 15.52 -18.76
N ASP A 85 22.54 15.90 -20.01
CA ASP A 85 23.08 17.11 -20.64
C ASP A 85 22.51 18.40 -20.02
N ILE A 86 21.21 18.44 -19.71
CA ILE A 86 20.55 19.66 -19.21
C ILE A 86 20.60 19.80 -17.69
N LYS A 87 20.86 18.72 -16.94
CA LYS A 87 20.87 18.72 -15.47
C LYS A 87 21.68 19.86 -14.83
N PRO A 88 22.86 20.25 -15.33
CA PRO A 88 23.62 21.36 -14.76
C PRO A 88 22.87 22.70 -14.80
N TYR A 89 21.95 22.86 -15.75
CA TYR A 89 21.19 24.09 -16.01
C TYR A 89 19.81 24.11 -15.32
N LEU A 90 19.34 22.98 -14.78
CA LEU A 90 18.08 22.92 -14.03
C LEU A 90 18.23 23.57 -12.65
N ILE A 91 17.23 24.35 -12.27
CA ILE A 91 17.12 25.05 -10.99
C ILE A 91 15.99 24.43 -10.16
N ILE A 92 14.76 24.45 -10.68
CA ILE A 92 13.55 24.07 -9.93
C ILE A 92 13.42 22.55 -9.86
N LYS A 93 13.70 21.85 -10.96
CA LYS A 93 13.48 20.41 -11.10
C LYS A 93 14.76 19.59 -11.05
N LYS A 94 15.84 20.16 -10.47
CA LYS A 94 17.15 19.49 -10.36
C LYS A 94 17.08 18.20 -9.55
N ASP A 95 16.36 18.20 -8.43
CA ASP A 95 16.17 17.00 -7.60
C ASP A 95 15.33 15.93 -8.29
N HIS A 96 14.31 16.34 -9.06
CA HIS A 96 13.55 15.43 -9.92
C HIS A 96 14.44 14.81 -10.98
N ALA A 97 15.33 15.60 -11.59
CA ALA A 97 16.28 15.09 -12.58
C ALA A 97 17.27 14.08 -11.97
N ASN A 98 17.82 14.36 -10.78
CA ASN A 98 18.68 13.42 -10.07
C ASN A 98 17.96 12.09 -9.81
N LEU A 99 16.76 12.14 -9.22
CA LEU A 99 15.99 10.94 -8.91
C LEU A 99 15.58 10.15 -10.18
N LEU A 100 15.26 10.84 -11.27
CA LEU A 100 14.90 10.17 -12.53
C LEU A 100 16.12 9.52 -13.18
N LEU A 101 17.31 10.13 -13.10
CA LEU A 101 18.56 9.51 -13.58
C LEU A 101 18.91 8.25 -12.78
N GLU A 102 18.82 8.29 -11.45
CA GLU A 102 19.01 7.10 -10.60
C GLU A 102 18.07 5.96 -10.99
N TYR A 103 16.79 6.28 -11.23
CA TYR A 103 15.80 5.31 -11.69
C TYR A 103 16.14 4.72 -13.07
N LEU A 104 16.62 5.56 -14.00
CA LEU A 104 17.01 5.11 -15.35
C LEU A 104 18.25 4.22 -15.30
N GLU A 105 19.25 4.57 -14.50
CA GLU A 105 20.45 3.76 -14.28
C GLU A 105 20.10 2.40 -13.66
N PHE A 106 19.22 2.39 -12.66
CA PHE A 106 18.69 1.17 -12.08
C PHE A 106 18.00 0.28 -13.14
N ASN A 107 17.17 0.86 -14.02
CA ASN A 107 16.52 0.11 -15.10
C ASN A 107 17.52 -0.45 -16.14
N MET A 108 18.59 0.30 -16.44
CA MET A 108 19.63 -0.15 -17.38
C MET A 108 20.41 -1.34 -16.82
N ILE A 109 20.76 -1.31 -15.53
CA ILE A 109 21.43 -2.41 -14.84
C ILE A 109 20.51 -3.64 -14.77
N ASN A 110 19.22 -3.44 -14.51
CA ASN A 110 18.24 -4.50 -14.35
C ASN A 110 17.42 -4.74 -15.63
N PHE A 111 18.02 -4.55 -16.80
CA PHE A 111 17.31 -4.68 -18.07
C PHE A 111 16.70 -6.08 -18.23
N GLY A 112 15.41 -6.14 -18.58
CA GLY A 112 14.67 -7.38 -18.73
C GLY A 112 14.13 -8.00 -17.42
N ALA A 113 14.57 -7.51 -16.26
CA ALA A 113 14.03 -7.95 -14.98
C ALA A 113 12.58 -7.46 -14.78
N PRO A 114 11.69 -8.27 -14.14
CA PRO A 114 10.37 -7.82 -13.76
C PRO A 114 10.41 -6.60 -12.83
N GLN A 115 9.49 -5.67 -13.01
CA GLN A 115 9.36 -4.53 -12.12
C GLN A 115 8.73 -4.93 -10.78
N GLY A 116 9.15 -4.27 -9.70
CA GLY A 116 8.81 -4.66 -8.32
C GLY A 116 8.81 -3.51 -7.32
N GLU A 117 9.08 -3.82 -6.05
CA GLU A 117 8.97 -2.86 -4.93
C GLU A 117 9.90 -1.65 -5.09
N THR A 118 11.12 -1.85 -5.59
CA THR A 118 12.08 -0.75 -5.83
C THR A 118 11.53 0.29 -6.82
N HIS A 119 10.84 -0.14 -7.89
CA HIS A 119 10.23 0.77 -8.86
C HIS A 119 9.10 1.59 -8.22
N LYS A 120 8.34 0.94 -7.35
CA LYS A 120 7.30 1.57 -6.53
C LYS A 120 7.88 2.59 -5.55
N GLU A 121 9.04 2.32 -4.94
CA GLU A 121 9.73 3.28 -4.08
C GLU A 121 10.16 4.53 -4.86
N TYR A 122 10.79 4.37 -6.02
CA TYR A 122 11.14 5.50 -6.89
C TYR A 122 9.91 6.30 -7.30
N TYR A 123 8.83 5.63 -7.70
CA TYR A 123 7.54 6.26 -8.01
C TYR A 123 7.01 7.09 -6.84
N ILE A 124 7.02 6.56 -5.62
CA ILE A 124 6.56 7.27 -4.42
C ILE A 124 7.46 8.46 -4.10
N LYS A 125 8.79 8.30 -4.16
CA LYS A 125 9.76 9.39 -3.97
C LYS A 125 9.51 10.52 -4.97
N MET A 126 9.35 10.19 -6.25
CA MET A 126 9.09 11.15 -7.31
C MET A 126 7.75 11.87 -7.15
N ARG A 127 6.71 11.16 -6.71
CA ARG A 127 5.39 11.75 -6.40
C ARG A 127 5.48 12.74 -5.24
N LYS A 128 6.28 12.45 -4.21
CA LYS A 128 6.51 13.36 -3.07
C LYS A 128 7.23 14.63 -3.51
N LEU A 129 8.27 14.52 -4.34
CA LEU A 129 8.99 15.68 -4.89
C LEU A 129 8.10 16.56 -5.76
N ASN A 130 7.12 15.99 -6.45
CA ASN A 130 6.18 16.73 -7.30
C ASN A 130 4.98 17.34 -6.54
N LEU A 131 4.90 17.19 -5.20
CA LEU A 131 3.83 17.82 -4.43
C LEU A 131 4.02 19.33 -4.35
N LYS A 132 2.97 20.09 -4.67
CA LYS A 132 2.95 21.53 -4.38
C LYS A 132 2.79 21.75 -2.87
N ARG A 133 3.25 22.90 -2.38
CA ARG A 133 3.08 23.30 -0.97
C ARG A 133 1.61 23.16 -0.55
N GLY A 134 1.37 22.48 0.57
CA GLY A 134 0.03 22.21 1.11
C GLY A 134 -0.72 21.03 0.48
N GLN A 135 -0.19 20.40 -0.58
CA GLN A 135 -0.81 19.20 -1.15
C GLN A 135 -0.46 17.95 -0.35
N LYS A 136 -1.46 17.09 -0.12
CA LYS A 136 -1.28 15.76 0.46
C LYS A 136 -0.99 14.73 -0.63
N LEU A 137 -0.07 13.81 -0.36
CA LEU A 137 0.21 12.68 -1.23
C LEU A 137 -1.04 11.80 -1.40
N LYS A 138 -1.59 11.74 -2.61
CA LYS A 138 -2.61 10.75 -2.98
C LYS A 138 -1.92 9.58 -3.66
N LEU A 139 -1.99 8.39 -3.06
CA LEU A 139 -1.54 7.13 -3.66
C LEU A 139 -2.77 6.28 -4.06
N PRO A 140 -2.70 5.49 -5.14
CA PRO A 140 -3.78 4.55 -5.46
C PRO A 140 -4.07 3.61 -4.27
N LYS A 141 -5.34 3.24 -4.07
CA LYS A 141 -5.81 2.49 -2.88
C LYS A 141 -5.02 1.21 -2.58
N PHE A 142 -4.48 0.55 -3.61
CA PHE A 142 -3.67 -0.65 -3.43
C PHE A 142 -2.27 -0.37 -2.82
N TYR A 143 -1.71 0.84 -3.00
CA TYR A 143 -0.51 1.29 -2.24
C TYR A 143 -0.86 1.67 -0.80
N LEU A 144 -2.13 2.04 -0.56
CA LEU A 144 -2.68 2.38 0.76
C LEU A 144 -3.28 1.16 1.47
N GLN A 145 -3.23 -0.04 0.88
CA GLN A 145 -3.46 -1.25 1.66
C GLN A 145 -2.43 -1.20 2.77
N LYS A 146 -2.93 -0.97 3.99
CA LYS A 146 -2.14 -0.89 5.21
C LYS A 146 -0.97 -1.85 5.05
N GLN A 147 0.25 -1.30 5.00
CA GLN A 147 1.34 -2.04 5.60
C GLN A 147 0.81 -2.42 6.98
N THR A 148 0.32 -3.65 7.13
CA THR A 148 0.18 -4.22 8.46
C THR A 148 1.60 -4.17 8.94
N ARG A 149 1.94 -3.15 9.76
CA ARG A 149 3.28 -2.83 10.27
C ARG A 149 4.13 -4.08 10.17
N GLY A 150 4.95 -4.13 9.12
CA GLY A 150 5.63 -5.35 8.71
C GLY A 150 6.32 -5.88 9.93
N LEU A 151 5.89 -7.04 10.40
CA LEU A 151 6.47 -7.65 11.56
C LEU A 151 7.83 -8.20 11.15
N TRP A 152 8.87 -7.62 11.73
CA TRP A 152 10.28 -7.93 11.50
C TRP A 152 10.67 -9.21 12.26
N ILE A 153 9.93 -10.30 12.08
CA ILE A 153 10.43 -11.61 12.51
C ILE A 153 11.12 -12.21 11.29
N SER A 154 12.44 -12.34 11.36
CA SER A 154 13.21 -13.09 10.36
C SER A 154 12.82 -14.57 10.41
N LYS A 155 13.11 -15.30 9.34
CA LYS A 155 12.76 -16.73 9.27
C LYS A 155 13.55 -17.50 10.33
N GLU A 156 14.83 -17.17 10.46
CA GLU A 156 15.80 -17.79 11.36
C GLU A 156 15.39 -17.59 12.82
N GLU A 157 14.99 -16.36 13.18
CA GLU A 157 14.53 -16.03 14.52
C GLU A 157 13.21 -16.76 14.84
N LEU A 158 12.29 -16.82 13.88
CA LEU A 158 11.03 -17.53 14.07
C LEU A 158 11.25 -19.04 14.22
N GLU A 159 12.15 -19.63 13.44
CA GLU A 159 12.52 -21.04 13.52
C GLU A 159 13.20 -21.36 14.84
N ARG A 160 14.13 -20.52 15.31
CA ARG A 160 14.76 -20.69 16.63
C ARG A 160 13.71 -20.68 17.74
N LEU A 161 12.89 -19.63 17.81
CA LEU A 161 11.90 -19.48 18.88
C LEU A 161 10.80 -20.55 18.84
N TYR A 162 10.36 -20.97 17.64
CA TYR A 162 9.21 -21.85 17.46
C TYR A 162 9.56 -23.34 17.34
N LEU A 163 10.69 -23.69 16.72
CA LEU A 163 11.11 -25.07 16.52
C LEU A 163 12.17 -25.53 17.52
N GLN A 164 13.09 -24.66 17.94
CA GLN A 164 14.19 -25.03 18.84
C GLN A 164 13.85 -24.73 20.31
N GLU A 165 13.41 -23.51 20.61
CA GLU A 165 13.02 -23.09 21.97
C GLU A 165 11.58 -23.52 22.33
N GLU A 166 10.87 -24.15 21.39
CA GLU A 166 9.50 -24.65 21.52
C GLU A 166 8.46 -23.66 22.10
N LEU A 167 8.69 -22.36 21.99
CA LEU A 167 7.76 -21.34 22.51
C LEU A 167 6.41 -21.35 21.79
N SER A 168 5.35 -21.05 22.53
CA SER A 168 4.02 -20.85 21.96
C SER A 168 3.94 -19.52 21.19
N LEU A 169 2.96 -19.41 20.30
CA LEU A 169 2.74 -18.15 19.56
C LEU A 169 2.47 -16.94 20.47
N ARG A 170 2.01 -17.17 21.71
CA ARG A 170 1.78 -16.09 22.69
C ARG A 170 3.09 -15.65 23.33
N GLU A 171 3.94 -16.59 23.71
CA GLU A 171 5.25 -16.28 24.29
C GLU A 171 6.15 -15.61 23.27
N ILE A 172 6.17 -16.09 22.02
CA ILE A 172 6.88 -15.43 20.91
C ILE A 172 6.36 -14.01 20.70
N ALA A 173 5.04 -13.82 20.76
CA ALA A 173 4.42 -12.51 20.62
C ALA A 173 4.83 -11.55 21.74
N GLN A 174 4.88 -12.02 22.98
CA GLN A 174 5.34 -11.21 24.13
C GLN A 174 6.83 -10.90 24.03
N LYS A 175 7.66 -11.92 23.74
CA LYS A 175 9.12 -11.82 23.62
C LYS A 175 9.54 -10.83 22.53
N LEU A 176 8.80 -10.78 21.43
CA LEU A 176 9.07 -9.87 20.31
C LEU A 176 8.24 -8.58 20.35
N ASN A 177 7.43 -8.37 21.40
CA ASN A 177 6.51 -7.23 21.54
C ASN A 177 5.60 -7.01 20.30
N VAL A 178 4.96 -8.07 19.84
CA VAL A 178 4.11 -8.08 18.65
C VAL A 178 2.79 -8.79 18.92
N SER A 179 1.84 -8.65 17.99
CA SER A 179 0.58 -9.38 18.10
C SER A 179 0.77 -10.88 17.79
N LYS A 180 0.04 -11.75 18.50
CA LYS A 180 -0.04 -13.20 18.20
C LYS A 180 -0.41 -13.48 16.74
N VAL A 181 -1.32 -12.68 16.18
CA VAL A 181 -1.76 -12.81 14.77
C VAL A 181 -0.59 -12.62 13.83
N SER A 182 0.34 -11.74 14.18
CA SER A 182 1.49 -11.44 13.38
C SER A 182 2.52 -12.58 13.40
N VAL A 183 2.73 -13.23 14.54
CA VAL A 183 3.54 -14.47 14.63
C VAL A 183 2.92 -15.57 13.77
N TRP A 184 1.59 -15.76 13.84
CA TRP A 184 0.87 -16.73 13.01
C TRP A 184 1.00 -16.43 11.51
N ARG A 185 0.89 -15.17 11.10
CA ARG A 185 1.11 -14.75 9.71
C ARG A 185 2.54 -15.01 9.26
N ALA A 186 3.53 -14.81 10.13
CA ALA A 186 4.93 -15.09 9.82
C ALA A 186 5.16 -16.59 9.59
N LEU A 187 4.58 -17.48 10.41
CA LEU A 187 4.64 -18.93 10.17
C LEU A 187 4.05 -19.32 8.82
N LYS A 188 2.88 -18.74 8.46
CA LYS A 188 2.25 -18.96 7.14
C LYS A 188 3.13 -18.43 6.00
N ARG A 189 3.72 -17.25 6.16
CA ARG A 189 4.60 -16.63 5.16
C ARG A 189 5.83 -17.47 4.86
N PHE A 190 6.44 -18.06 5.88
CA PHE A 190 7.64 -18.89 5.75
C PHE A 190 7.35 -20.38 5.55
N ASN A 191 6.07 -20.74 5.38
CA ASN A 191 5.61 -22.12 5.20
C ASN A 191 6.05 -23.08 6.34
N ILE A 192 6.14 -22.57 7.57
CA ILE A 192 6.47 -23.36 8.76
C ILE A 192 5.20 -24.05 9.26
N LYS A 193 5.25 -25.38 9.38
CA LYS A 193 4.10 -26.19 9.80
C LYS A 193 3.69 -25.82 11.23
N THR A 194 2.39 -25.58 11.43
CA THR A 194 1.84 -25.33 12.76
C THR A 194 1.75 -26.63 13.55
N ARG A 195 2.05 -26.59 14.86
CA ARG A 195 1.91 -27.76 15.75
C ARG A 195 0.45 -28.24 15.71
N PRO A 196 0.21 -29.56 15.69
CA PRO A 196 -1.14 -30.10 15.73
C PRO A 196 -1.86 -29.61 16.97
N LYS A 197 -3.17 -29.35 16.85
CA LYS A 197 -3.98 -29.01 18.03
C LYS A 197 -3.93 -30.21 18.99
N SER A 198 -3.59 -29.97 20.25
CA SER A 198 -3.79 -30.97 21.30
C SER A 198 -5.26 -31.41 21.27
N LYS A 199 -5.50 -32.73 21.24
CA LYS A 199 -6.84 -33.33 21.22
C LYS A 199 -7.66 -32.97 22.48
N ASP A 200 -6.99 -32.43 23.51
CA ASP A 200 -7.57 -32.06 24.81
C ASP A 200 -8.04 -30.60 24.92
N THR A 201 -8.24 -29.92 23.80
CA THR A 201 -8.74 -28.53 23.77
C THR A 201 -10.27 -28.40 23.75
N ARG A 202 -11.00 -29.49 24.03
CA ARG A 202 -12.40 -29.35 24.45
C ARG A 202 -12.39 -28.88 25.90
N SER A 203 -12.22 -27.58 26.13
CA SER A 203 -12.56 -27.04 27.45
C SER A 203 -13.98 -27.53 27.75
N LYS A 204 -14.19 -28.22 28.88
CA LYS A 204 -15.54 -28.53 29.36
C LYS A 204 -16.34 -27.24 29.23
N SER A 205 -17.44 -27.30 28.47
CA SER A 205 -18.32 -26.16 28.26
C SER A 205 -18.64 -25.53 29.62
N THR A 206 -18.14 -24.33 29.88
CA THR A 206 -18.51 -23.53 31.06
C THR A 206 -19.91 -22.92 30.89
N TYR A 207 -20.62 -23.25 29.80
CA TYR A 207 -21.99 -22.78 29.58
C TYR A 207 -22.93 -23.45 30.58
N ARG A 208 -23.35 -22.66 31.58
CA ARG A 208 -24.49 -22.97 32.46
C ARG A 208 -25.75 -23.05 31.60
N ALA A 209 -26.34 -24.25 31.47
CA ALA A 209 -27.60 -24.46 30.78
C ALA A 209 -28.72 -23.62 31.39
N TRP A 210 -29.69 -23.20 30.58
CA TRP A 210 -30.87 -22.48 31.05
C TRP A 210 -31.87 -23.45 31.69
N THR A 211 -32.31 -23.11 32.88
CA THR A 211 -33.33 -23.87 33.62
C THR A 211 -34.74 -23.38 33.25
N LYS A 212 -35.76 -24.19 33.55
CA LYS A 212 -37.16 -23.82 33.26
C LYS A 212 -37.58 -22.61 34.07
N GLU A 213 -37.10 -22.52 35.31
CA GLU A 213 -37.35 -21.44 36.25
C GLU A 213 -36.74 -20.12 35.75
N GLU A 214 -35.53 -20.16 35.18
CA GLU A 214 -34.91 -18.99 34.54
C GLU A 214 -35.67 -18.54 33.28
N ASP A 215 -36.18 -19.49 32.48
CA ASP A 215 -37.02 -19.17 31.32
C ASP A 215 -38.37 -18.56 31.73
N GLU A 216 -38.99 -19.08 32.79
CA GLU A 216 -40.23 -18.55 33.35
C GLU A 216 -40.02 -17.16 33.95
N PHE A 217 -38.90 -16.95 34.66
CA PHE A 217 -38.49 -15.64 35.14
C PHE A 217 -38.32 -14.63 33.99
N LEU A 218 -37.73 -15.05 32.86
CA LEU A 218 -37.64 -14.23 31.66
C LEU A 218 -39.02 -13.89 31.09
N ARG A 219 -39.92 -14.87 30.93
CA ARG A 219 -41.28 -14.67 30.41
C ARG A 219 -42.09 -13.69 31.25
N ASN A 220 -41.94 -13.74 32.56
CA ASN A 220 -42.73 -12.94 33.50
C ASN A 220 -42.20 -11.50 33.67
N ASN A 221 -40.92 -11.28 33.40
CA ASN A 221 -40.25 -10.02 33.74
C ASN A 221 -39.67 -9.24 32.56
N TYR A 222 -39.55 -9.80 31.35
CA TYR A 222 -38.87 -9.12 30.22
C TYR A 222 -39.52 -7.80 29.78
N THR A 223 -40.82 -7.60 30.03
CA THR A 223 -41.51 -6.33 29.76
C THR A 223 -41.32 -5.32 30.88
N LYS A 224 -41.19 -5.80 32.13
CA LYS A 224 -41.15 -5.01 33.38
C LYS A 224 -39.73 -4.59 33.78
N MET A 225 -38.73 -5.40 33.45
CA MET A 225 -37.32 -5.20 33.79
C MET A 225 -36.47 -5.04 32.53
N THR A 226 -35.29 -4.43 32.69
CA THR A 226 -34.26 -4.39 31.65
C THR A 226 -33.46 -5.69 31.61
N ASP A 227 -32.84 -5.99 30.46
CA ASP A 227 -31.95 -7.16 30.32
C ASP A 227 -30.78 -7.13 31.33
N ARG A 228 -30.39 -5.93 31.80
CA ARG A 228 -29.36 -5.76 32.84
C ARG A 228 -29.85 -6.20 34.22
N GLU A 229 -31.04 -5.79 34.61
CA GLU A 229 -31.63 -6.16 35.91
C GLU A 229 -31.94 -7.66 35.95
N ILE A 230 -32.42 -8.22 34.83
CA ILE A 230 -32.64 -9.67 34.70
C ILE A 230 -31.31 -10.43 34.76
N ALA A 231 -30.26 -9.92 34.11
CA ALA A 231 -28.93 -10.53 34.17
C ALA A 231 -28.38 -10.54 35.61
N GLN A 232 -28.61 -9.47 36.37
CA GLN A 232 -28.23 -9.39 37.77
C GLN A 232 -29.04 -10.39 38.62
N ALA A 233 -30.35 -10.48 38.42
CA ALA A 233 -31.22 -11.39 39.16
C ALA A 233 -30.90 -12.88 38.91
N LEU A 234 -30.52 -13.24 37.68
CA LEU A 234 -30.22 -14.63 37.29
C LEU A 234 -28.73 -15.00 37.45
N ASN A 235 -27.90 -14.04 37.86
CA ASN A 235 -26.43 -14.14 37.89
C ASN A 235 -25.88 -14.65 36.54
N ARG A 236 -26.28 -13.97 35.46
CA ARG A 236 -25.86 -14.23 34.08
C ARG A 236 -25.31 -12.97 33.43
N THR A 237 -24.67 -13.11 32.28
CA THR A 237 -24.27 -11.96 31.48
C THR A 237 -25.47 -11.40 30.71
N ILE A 238 -25.47 -10.09 30.47
CA ILE A 238 -26.51 -9.39 29.68
C ILE A 238 -26.68 -10.05 28.31
N SER A 239 -25.57 -10.41 27.66
CA SER A 239 -25.58 -11.10 26.36
C SER A 239 -26.23 -12.49 26.43
N SER A 240 -26.06 -13.22 27.54
CA SER A 240 -26.72 -14.52 27.75
C SER A 240 -28.24 -14.36 27.85
N VAL A 241 -28.70 -13.37 28.62
CA VAL A 241 -30.13 -13.02 28.77
C VAL A 241 -30.74 -12.58 27.44
N PHE A 242 -30.10 -11.65 26.74
CA PHE A 242 -30.56 -11.18 25.44
C PHE A 242 -30.70 -12.33 24.44
N GLY A 243 -29.68 -13.18 24.33
CA GLY A 243 -29.71 -14.35 23.45
C GLY A 243 -30.84 -15.32 23.83
N ARG A 244 -31.07 -15.55 25.12
CA ARG A 244 -32.14 -16.44 25.57
C ARG A 244 -33.53 -15.86 25.30
N ARG A 245 -33.78 -14.57 25.55
CA ARG A 245 -35.05 -13.92 25.18
C ARG A 245 -35.36 -14.10 23.70
N TRP A 246 -34.35 -13.93 22.84
CA TRP A 246 -34.49 -14.11 21.41
C TRP A 246 -34.90 -15.53 21.04
N VAL A 247 -34.29 -16.54 21.66
CA VAL A 247 -34.66 -17.97 21.52
C VAL A 247 -36.09 -18.25 21.99
N LEU A 248 -36.52 -17.61 23.08
CA LEU A 248 -37.88 -17.74 23.62
C LEU A 248 -38.93 -16.89 22.89
N GLY A 249 -38.53 -16.10 21.88
CA GLY A 249 -39.42 -15.21 21.14
C GLY A 249 -39.88 -13.96 21.91
N LEU A 250 -39.25 -13.65 23.04
CA LEU A 250 -39.62 -12.53 23.92
C LEU A 250 -39.02 -11.22 23.38
N ARG A 251 -39.74 -10.56 22.47
CA ARG A 251 -39.35 -9.28 21.87
C ARG A 251 -40.02 -8.12 22.60
N LYS A 252 -39.24 -7.09 22.90
CA LYS A 252 -39.69 -5.83 23.49
C LYS A 252 -39.64 -4.77 22.41
#